data_AF-A0A224YSB9-F1
#
_entry.id   AF-A0A224YSB9-F1
#
_cell.length_a   1.000
_cell.length_b   1.000
_cell.length_c   1.000
_cell.angle_alpha   90.00
_cell.angle_beta   90.00
_cell.angle_gamma   90.00
#
_symmetry.space_group_name_H-M   'P 1'
#
loop_
_entity.id
_entity.type
_entity.pdbx_description
1 polymer ?
#
loop_
_entity_poly.entity_id
_entity_poly.type
_entity_poly.pdbx_seq_one_letter_code
_entity_poly.pdbx_strand_id
1 'polypeptide(L)'
;MAAALQRIVSSLSARGQQLVLVGAPGSSAVQLQCVRGAAKGNRACRQGPTARGQRLNVYIHDGMIAHKGDMIVKQNRLRFHPGLNVVFGPTRQTLIAAVEGRVMLTREKVDLDFNHPRVQKFYEGRNTEALYKKYFHVIPEPQGQTFRLVSQI
;
A
#
# COMPACT_ATOMS: atom_id res chain seq x y z
N MET A 1 -29.52 -7.75 43.17
CA MET A 1 -28.89 -9.09 43.05
C MET A 1 -28.03 -9.08 41.80
N ALA A 2 -26.76 -9.46 41.71
CA ALA A 2 -25.67 -9.90 42.60
C ALA A 2 -24.37 -9.64 41.76
N ALA A 3 -23.33 -9.00 42.31
CA ALA A 3 -22.09 -9.60 42.84
C ALA A 3 -21.11 -10.19 41.80
N ALA A 4 -19.85 -9.73 41.83
CA ALA A 4 -18.64 -10.55 42.06
C ALA A 4 -17.34 -9.82 41.60
N LEU A 5 -16.40 -9.54 42.52
CA LEU A 5 -15.05 -10.16 42.68
C LEU A 5 -13.99 -9.68 41.65
N GLN A 6 -12.71 -9.39 41.91
CA GLN A 6 -11.83 -9.28 43.07
C GLN A 6 -10.51 -8.62 42.58
N ARG A 7 -9.87 -7.79 43.42
CA ARG A 7 -8.42 -7.55 43.70
C ARG A 7 -7.37 -7.70 42.57
N ILE A 8 -6.37 -6.79 42.55
CA ILE A 8 -4.92 -7.11 42.69
C ILE A 8 -4.05 -5.83 42.70
N VAL A 9 -3.44 -5.61 43.88
CA VAL A 9 -2.16 -4.96 44.27
C VAL A 9 -1.60 -3.73 43.52
N SER A 10 -1.54 -2.65 44.30
CA SER A 10 -0.53 -1.60 44.27
C SER A 10 0.88 -2.15 44.50
N SER A 11 1.78 -2.03 43.52
CA SER A 11 3.22 -2.24 43.71
C SER A 11 3.93 -0.90 43.90
N LEU A 12 4.00 -0.44 45.15
CA LEU A 12 5.00 0.52 45.60
C LEU A 12 6.28 -0.24 45.96
N SER A 13 7.35 0.01 45.19
CA SER A 13 8.76 -0.07 45.60
C SER A 13 9.57 0.42 44.39
N ALA A 14 10.58 1.27 44.47
CA ALA A 14 11.53 1.41 45.55
C ALA A 14 12.36 2.71 45.39
N ARG A 15 12.96 3.10 46.51
CA ARG A 15 14.26 3.79 46.64
C ARG A 15 14.28 5.31 46.50
N GLY A 16 14.06 5.93 47.66
CA GLY A 16 15.21 6.44 48.41
C GLY A 16 15.52 7.92 48.20
N GLN A 17 14.62 8.78 48.65
CA GLN A 17 15.00 10.13 49.07
C GLN A 17 14.78 10.22 50.59
N GLN A 18 15.86 10.02 51.35
CA GLN A 18 15.85 10.35 52.77
C GLN A 18 16.29 11.80 52.91
N LEU A 19 15.33 12.67 53.23
CA LEU A 19 15.57 14.05 53.64
C LEU A 19 16.01 14.00 55.12
N VAL A 20 17.27 14.32 55.41
CA VAL A 20 17.72 14.60 56.77
C VAL A 20 17.96 16.11 56.86
N LEU A 21 17.19 16.78 57.70
CA LEU A 21 17.39 18.18 58.06
C LEU A 21 18.48 18.27 59.14
N VAL A 22 19.62 18.88 58.81
CA VAL A 22 20.60 19.39 59.79
C VAL A 22 20.81 20.86 59.47
N GLY A 23 20.66 21.72 60.49
CA GLY A 23 20.58 23.17 60.36
C GLY A 23 21.92 23.89 60.16
N ALA A 24 21.82 24.99 59.38
CA ALA A 24 22.50 26.31 59.39
C ALA A 24 24.04 26.43 59.58
N PRO A 25 24.63 27.61 59.25
CA PRO A 25 24.59 28.36 58.00
C PRO A 25 26.02 28.55 57.46
N GLY A 26 26.24 28.30 56.18
CA GLY A 26 27.56 28.49 55.56
C GLY A 26 27.40 28.83 54.10
N SER A 27 27.78 30.04 53.74
CA SER A 27 27.84 30.54 52.38
C SER A 27 28.74 29.67 51.51
N SER A 28 28.16 28.76 50.75
CA SER A 28 28.72 28.34 49.48
C SER A 28 27.56 28.01 48.57
N ALA A 29 27.43 28.79 47.50
CA ALA A 29 26.46 28.55 46.45
C ALA A 29 26.73 27.17 45.85
N VAL A 30 25.97 26.16 46.27
CA VAL A 30 26.00 24.84 45.65
C VAL A 30 25.36 25.00 44.29
N GLN A 31 26.21 25.16 43.28
CA GLN A 31 25.82 25.23 41.89
C GLN A 31 25.19 23.88 41.53
N LEU A 32 23.86 23.81 41.52
CA LEU A 32 23.11 22.71 40.94
C LEU A 32 23.39 22.69 39.44
N GLN A 33 24.45 22.00 39.03
CA GLN A 33 24.64 21.67 37.62
C GLN A 33 23.57 20.65 37.25
N CYS A 34 22.54 21.11 36.54
CA CYS A 34 21.65 20.23 35.80
C CYS A 34 22.47 19.51 34.71
N VAL A 35 23.05 18.36 35.03
CA VAL A 35 23.67 17.49 34.03
C VAL A 35 22.55 16.94 33.16
N ARG A 36 22.26 17.63 32.06
CA ARG A 36 21.47 17.03 30.98
C ARG A 36 22.33 15.89 30.45
N GLY A 37 21.95 14.64 30.76
CA GLY A 37 22.46 13.43 30.11
C GLY A 37 22.06 13.37 28.63
N ALA A 38 22.26 14.45 27.88
CA ALA A 38 22.12 14.48 26.45
C ALA A 38 23.43 13.95 25.87
N ALA A 39 23.55 12.62 25.80
CA ALA A 39 24.41 12.06 24.78
C ALA A 39 23.90 12.60 23.45
N LYS A 40 24.67 13.50 22.80
CA LYS A 40 24.54 13.77 21.36
C LYS A 40 24.95 12.49 20.61
N GLY A 41 24.20 11.41 20.82
CA GLY A 41 24.29 10.22 20.00
C GLY A 41 23.94 10.67 18.60
N ASN A 42 24.87 10.48 17.67
CA ASN A 42 24.73 10.84 16.27
C ASN A 42 23.58 10.02 15.65
N ARG A 43 22.34 10.46 15.88
CA ARG A 43 21.10 9.80 15.44
C ARG A 43 20.93 9.91 13.91
N ALA A 44 21.79 10.67 13.24
CA ALA A 44 21.84 10.83 11.79
C ALA A 44 22.24 9.55 11.05
N CYS A 45 22.91 8.61 11.70
CA CYS A 45 23.40 7.37 11.09
C CYS A 45 22.47 6.15 11.26
N ARG A 46 21.28 6.31 11.88
CA ARG A 46 20.26 5.23 11.97
C ARG A 46 19.35 5.21 10.74
N GLN A 47 19.92 5.33 9.56
CA GLN A 47 19.19 5.13 8.32
C GLN A 47 19.22 3.63 8.04
N GLY A 48 18.05 2.98 8.13
CA GLY A 48 17.92 1.57 7.74
C GLY A 48 18.33 1.38 6.27
N PRO A 49 18.60 0.14 5.84
CA PRO A 49 18.98 -0.13 4.46
C PRO A 49 17.93 0.43 3.50
N THR A 50 18.38 1.01 2.39
CA THR A 50 17.46 1.50 1.36
C THR A 50 16.70 0.31 0.77
N ALA A 51 15.37 0.44 0.66
CA ALA A 51 14.55 -0.60 0.08
C ALA A 51 14.88 -0.76 -1.42
N ARG A 52 14.99 -2.00 -1.89
CA ARG A 52 15.19 -2.30 -3.32
C ARG A 52 13.96 -1.84 -4.12
N GLY A 53 14.21 -1.27 -5.30
CA GLY A 53 13.15 -0.89 -6.23
C GLY A 53 12.32 -2.10 -6.68
N GLN A 54 10.99 -1.93 -6.75
CA GLN A 54 10.06 -3.02 -7.02
C GLN A 54 9.82 -3.29 -8.53
N ARG A 55 10.51 -2.56 -9.42
CA ARG A 55 10.41 -2.66 -10.88
C ARG A 55 8.96 -2.57 -11.40
N LEU A 56 8.22 -1.56 -10.92
CA LEU A 56 6.82 -1.32 -11.27
C LEU A 56 6.74 -0.48 -12.55
N ASN A 57 6.32 -1.08 -13.66
CA ASN A 57 6.31 -0.43 -14.97
C ASN A 57 5.10 -0.85 -15.81
N VAL A 58 4.87 -0.13 -16.91
CA VAL A 58 4.08 -0.60 -18.06
C VAL A 58 5.05 -1.37 -18.97
N TYR A 59 4.73 -2.61 -19.31
CA TYR A 59 5.57 -3.44 -20.17
C TYR A 59 5.08 -3.42 -21.62
N ILE A 60 3.76 -3.40 -21.81
CA ILE A 60 3.15 -3.36 -23.13
C ILE A 60 2.42 -2.02 -23.27
N HIS A 61 2.89 -1.23 -24.23
CA HIS A 61 2.38 0.10 -24.53
C HIS A 61 1.20 0.02 -25.52
N ASP A 62 0.49 1.13 -25.64
CA ASP A 62 -0.56 1.32 -26.63
C ASP A 62 -0.06 0.99 -28.05
N GLY A 63 -0.86 0.27 -28.83
CA GLY A 63 -0.54 -0.18 -30.18
C GLY A 63 0.34 -1.41 -30.29
N MET A 64 0.97 -1.87 -29.19
CA MET A 64 1.76 -3.10 -29.19
C MET A 64 0.89 -4.35 -29.11
N ILE A 65 1.40 -5.47 -29.62
CA ILE A 65 0.74 -6.77 -29.54
C ILE A 65 1.04 -7.37 -28.17
N ALA A 66 0.00 -7.84 -27.48
CA ALA A 66 0.09 -8.64 -26.27
C ALA A 66 -0.38 -10.05 -26.59
N HIS A 67 0.32 -11.05 -26.08
CA HIS A 67 -0.15 -12.43 -26.09
C HIS A 67 -0.98 -12.72 -24.84
N LYS A 68 -1.77 -13.79 -24.92
CA LYS A 68 -2.56 -14.25 -23.78
C LYS A 68 -1.66 -14.58 -22.58
N GLY A 69 -1.95 -13.97 -21.43
CA GLY A 69 -1.20 -14.15 -20.19
C GLY A 69 -0.09 -13.12 -19.96
N ASP A 70 0.18 -12.25 -20.93
CA ASP A 70 1.23 -11.24 -20.78
C ASP A 70 0.85 -10.18 -19.73
N MET A 71 1.84 -9.74 -18.96
CA MET A 71 1.66 -8.68 -17.98
C MET A 71 1.78 -7.32 -18.65
N ILE A 72 0.66 -6.64 -18.88
CA ILE A 72 0.61 -5.31 -19.51
C ILE A 72 1.19 -4.26 -18.55
N VAL A 73 0.72 -4.26 -17.30
CA VAL A 73 1.12 -3.27 -16.29
C VAL A 73 1.36 -3.93 -14.95
N LYS A 74 2.44 -3.51 -14.28
CA LYS A 74 2.70 -3.79 -12.88
C LYS A 74 2.73 -2.49 -12.08
N GLN A 75 1.69 -2.27 -11.29
CA GLN A 75 1.50 -1.07 -10.48
C GLN A 75 1.19 -1.44 -9.02
N ASN A 76 1.41 -0.49 -8.11
CA ASN A 76 1.12 -0.63 -6.68
C ASN A 76 -0.18 0.09 -6.26
N ARG A 77 -0.54 1.16 -6.97
CA ARG A 77 -1.82 1.87 -6.85
C ARG A 77 -2.59 1.72 -8.16
N LEU A 78 -3.91 1.82 -8.11
CA LEU A 78 -4.78 1.80 -9.30
C LEU A 78 -4.63 3.10 -10.11
N ARG A 79 -3.53 3.21 -10.86
CA ARG A 79 -3.32 4.28 -11.85
C ARG A 79 -4.07 3.97 -13.14
N PHE A 80 -4.03 2.70 -13.53
CA PHE A 80 -4.72 2.13 -14.69
C PHE A 80 -5.76 1.11 -14.23
N HIS A 81 -6.88 1.05 -14.94
CA HIS A 81 -7.95 0.08 -14.72
C HIS A 81 -7.97 -1.01 -15.81
N PRO A 82 -8.46 -2.21 -15.48
CA PRO A 82 -8.71 -3.24 -16.47
C PRO A 82 -9.90 -2.83 -17.36
N GLY A 83 -9.71 -2.90 -18.67
CA GLY A 83 -10.77 -2.74 -19.67
C GLY A 83 -11.13 -4.09 -20.32
N LEU A 84 -11.49 -4.02 -21.60
CA LEU A 84 -11.89 -5.18 -22.39
C LEU A 84 -10.74 -6.19 -22.54
N ASN A 85 -11.03 -7.48 -22.32
CA ASN A 85 -10.07 -8.59 -22.44
C ASN A 85 -8.80 -8.43 -21.58
N VAL A 86 -8.91 -7.73 -20.44
CA VAL A 86 -7.82 -7.57 -19.47
C VAL A 86 -8.28 -8.09 -18.11
N VAL A 87 -7.49 -8.97 -17.52
CA VAL A 87 -7.74 -9.54 -16.19
C VAL A 87 -6.94 -8.76 -15.15
N PHE A 88 -7.57 -8.55 -13.99
CA PHE A 88 -6.90 -8.00 -12.82
C PHE A 88 -6.18 -9.11 -12.05
N GLY A 89 -4.87 -8.95 -11.82
CA GLY A 89 -4.05 -9.99 -11.20
C GLY A 89 -4.41 -10.25 -9.72
N PRO A 90 -4.15 -11.46 -9.20
CA PRO A 90 -4.61 -11.88 -7.87
C PRO A 90 -3.85 -11.20 -6.73
N THR A 91 -2.52 -11.20 -6.76
CA THR A 91 -1.69 -10.76 -5.61
C THR A 91 -1.34 -9.28 -5.63
N ARG A 92 -1.11 -8.70 -6.82
CA ARG A 92 -0.78 -7.28 -7.01
C ARG A 92 -1.80 -6.64 -7.93
N GLN A 93 -1.80 -5.31 -8.00
CA GLN A 93 -2.68 -4.53 -8.89
C GLN A 93 -2.18 -4.59 -10.35
N THR A 94 -1.81 -5.78 -10.82
CA THR A 94 -1.27 -6.01 -12.17
C THR A 94 -2.40 -6.18 -13.18
N LEU A 95 -2.17 -5.73 -14.41
CA LEU A 95 -3.06 -5.96 -15.54
C LEU A 95 -2.45 -7.03 -16.44
N ILE A 96 -3.24 -8.05 -16.78
CA ILE A 96 -2.82 -9.22 -17.55
C ILE A 96 -3.72 -9.34 -18.77
N ALA A 97 -3.15 -9.58 -19.95
CA ALA A 97 -3.90 -9.79 -21.18
C ALA A 97 -4.65 -11.14 -21.11
N ALA A 98 -5.97 -11.11 -21.33
CA ALA A 98 -6.80 -12.32 -21.32
C ALA A 98 -6.77 -13.06 -22.67
N VAL A 99 -6.56 -12.30 -23.75
CA VAL A 99 -6.58 -12.74 -25.14
C VAL A 99 -5.38 -12.14 -25.84
N GLU A 100 -4.95 -12.75 -26.94
CA GLU A 100 -3.95 -12.17 -27.83
C GLU A 100 -4.56 -11.05 -28.69
N GLY A 101 -3.85 -9.94 -28.83
CA GLY A 101 -4.33 -8.81 -29.62
C GLY A 101 -3.54 -7.53 -29.43
N ARG A 102 -4.01 -6.44 -30.04
CA ARG A 102 -3.41 -5.12 -29.90
C ARG A 102 -3.91 -4.41 -28.65
N VAL A 103 -2.99 -3.87 -27.89
CA VAL A 103 -3.30 -3.09 -26.69
C VAL A 103 -3.80 -1.71 -27.09
N MET A 104 -4.92 -1.29 -26.49
CA MET A 104 -5.50 0.04 -26.67
C MET A 104 -5.68 0.73 -25.32
N LEU A 105 -5.29 2.00 -25.22
CA LEU A 105 -5.40 2.82 -24.02
C LEU A 105 -6.45 3.92 -24.20
N THR A 106 -7.52 3.87 -23.40
CA THR A 106 -8.59 4.89 -23.40
C THR A 106 -8.64 5.62 -22.07
N ARG A 107 -9.45 6.68 -22.00
CA ARG A 107 -9.73 7.39 -20.75
C ARG A 107 -11.25 7.51 -20.57
N GLU A 108 -11.79 6.81 -19.59
CA GLU A 108 -13.22 6.59 -19.44
C GLU A 108 -13.67 6.96 -18.03
N LYS A 109 -14.98 7.21 -17.89
CA LYS A 109 -15.62 7.41 -16.59
C LYS A 109 -15.60 6.09 -15.83
N VAL A 110 -15.24 6.14 -14.55
CA VAL A 110 -15.08 4.95 -13.73
C VAL A 110 -16.37 4.64 -12.98
N ASP A 111 -16.94 3.49 -13.25
CA ASP A 111 -18.00 2.92 -12.43
C ASP A 111 -17.38 1.95 -11.41
N LEU A 112 -17.42 2.32 -10.13
CA LEU A 112 -16.76 1.58 -9.04
C LEU A 112 -17.77 0.71 -8.30
N ASP A 113 -17.45 -0.57 -8.13
CA ASP A 113 -18.14 -1.44 -7.18
C ASP A 113 -17.48 -1.34 -5.79
N PHE A 114 -18.14 -0.64 -4.88
CA PHE A 114 -17.65 -0.45 -3.50
C PHE A 114 -17.71 -1.71 -2.63
N ASN A 115 -18.42 -2.76 -3.05
CA ASN A 115 -18.41 -4.03 -2.33
C ASN A 115 -17.06 -4.74 -2.44
N HIS A 116 -16.27 -4.42 -3.47
CA HIS A 116 -14.98 -5.04 -3.68
C HIS A 116 -13.91 -4.42 -2.76
N PRO A 117 -13.20 -5.20 -1.90
CA PRO A 117 -12.29 -4.65 -0.89
C PRO A 117 -11.11 -3.88 -1.48
N ARG A 118 -10.68 -4.24 -2.71
CA ARG A 118 -9.60 -3.50 -3.39
C ARG A 118 -10.07 -2.12 -3.83
N VAL A 119 -11.32 -1.97 -4.26
CA VAL A 119 -11.89 -0.67 -4.64
C VAL A 119 -12.01 0.21 -3.41
N GLN A 120 -12.61 -0.30 -2.34
CA GLN A 120 -12.70 0.42 -1.06
C GLN A 120 -11.33 0.92 -0.61
N LYS A 121 -10.32 0.04 -0.56
CA LYS A 121 -8.95 0.40 -0.16
C LYS A 121 -8.34 1.57 -0.94
N PHE A 122 -8.63 1.72 -2.22
CA PHE A 122 -8.00 2.75 -3.07
C PHE A 122 -8.84 4.01 -3.27
N TYR A 123 -10.14 3.92 -3.06
CA TYR A 123 -11.11 4.98 -3.38
C TYR A 123 -11.91 5.49 -2.18
N GLU A 124 -11.80 4.87 -1.01
CA GLU A 124 -12.39 5.38 0.23
C GLU A 124 -11.98 6.84 0.49
N GLY A 125 -12.97 7.66 0.84
CA GLY A 125 -12.78 9.09 1.12
C GLY A 125 -12.51 9.98 -0.10
N ARG A 126 -12.67 9.47 -1.33
CA ARG A 126 -12.55 10.28 -2.56
C ARG A 126 -13.90 10.59 -3.18
N ASN A 127 -13.99 11.73 -3.88
CA ASN A 127 -15.12 12.03 -4.75
C ASN A 127 -15.02 11.19 -6.04
N THR A 128 -16.03 10.34 -6.27
CA THR A 128 -16.09 9.38 -7.38
C THR A 128 -16.98 9.85 -8.53
N GLU A 129 -17.83 10.86 -8.33
CA GLU A 129 -18.90 11.25 -9.26
C GLU A 129 -18.39 11.60 -10.68
N ALA A 130 -17.24 12.28 -10.76
CA ALA A 130 -16.59 12.68 -12.00
C ALA A 130 -15.18 12.07 -12.14
N LEU A 131 -15.00 10.83 -11.67
CA LEU A 131 -13.71 10.16 -11.73
C LEU A 131 -13.45 9.56 -13.12
N TYR A 132 -12.40 10.05 -13.80
CA TYR A 132 -11.92 9.48 -15.06
C TYR A 132 -10.56 8.81 -14.88
N LYS A 133 -10.44 7.59 -15.39
CA LYS A 133 -9.18 6.84 -15.36
C LYS A 133 -8.83 6.27 -16.72
N LYS A 134 -7.58 5.84 -16.83
CA LYS A 134 -7.07 5.19 -18.02
C LYS A 134 -7.36 3.70 -17.95
N TYR A 135 -7.90 3.16 -19.03
CA TYR A 135 -8.22 1.75 -19.16
C TYR A 135 -7.34 1.13 -20.23
N PHE A 136 -6.82 -0.06 -19.94
CA PHE A 136 -6.15 -0.89 -20.94
C PHE A 136 -7.13 -1.92 -21.48
N HIS A 137 -7.24 -1.97 -22.79
CA HIS A 137 -8.04 -2.92 -23.54
C HIS A 137 -7.11 -3.76 -24.40
N VAL A 138 -7.50 -5.00 -24.69
CA VAL A 138 -6.85 -5.82 -25.71
C VAL A 138 -7.88 -6.13 -26.79
N ILE A 139 -7.64 -5.60 -27.99
CA ILE A 139 -8.48 -5.83 -29.15
C ILE A 139 -7.91 -7.03 -29.90
N PRO A 140 -8.61 -8.19 -29.88
CA PRO A 140 -8.14 -9.37 -30.59
C PRO A 140 -8.17 -9.14 -32.09
N GLU A 141 -7.26 -9.79 -32.80
CA GLU A 141 -7.36 -9.85 -34.26
C GLU A 141 -8.62 -10.64 -34.66
N PRO A 142 -9.33 -10.21 -35.71
CA PRO A 142 -10.54 -10.89 -36.15
C PRO A 142 -10.22 -12.33 -36.52
N GLN A 143 -10.98 -13.27 -35.95
CA GLN A 143 -10.84 -14.68 -36.28
C GLN A 143 -11.14 -14.89 -37.77
N GLY A 144 -10.27 -15.60 -38.49
CA GLY A 144 -10.50 -15.96 -39.88
C GLY A 144 -11.77 -16.81 -40.04
N GLN A 145 -12.69 -16.39 -40.90
CA GLN A 145 -13.95 -17.09 -41.21
C GLN A 145 -13.75 -18.20 -42.26
N THR A 146 -12.70 -19.01 -42.10
CA THR A 146 -12.41 -20.10 -43.03
C THR A 146 -12.91 -21.41 -42.44
N PHE A 147 -13.93 -21.98 -43.06
CA PHE A 147 -14.48 -23.27 -42.68
C PHE A 147 -13.96 -24.34 -43.63
N ARG A 148 -13.46 -25.45 -43.09
CA ARG A 148 -13.09 -26.62 -43.88
C ARG A 148 -14.21 -27.64 -43.78
N LEU A 149 -14.71 -28.07 -44.92
CA LEU A 149 -15.67 -29.17 -45.02
C LEU A 149 -14.99 -30.47 -44.55
N VAL A 150 -15.53 -31.11 -43.51
CA VAL A 150 -14.95 -32.33 -42.91
C VAL A 150 -15.54 -33.60 -43.51
N SER A 151 -16.84 -33.61 -43.80
CA SER A 151 -17.52 -34.72 -44.45
C SER A 151 -18.74 -34.24 -45.23
N GLN A 152 -19.04 -34.93 -46.32
CA GLN A 152 -20.33 -34.87 -47.01
C GLN A 152 -21.05 -36.19 -46.74
N ILE A 153 -22.32 -36.11 -46.36
CA ILE A 153 -23.24 -37.23 -46.22
C ILE A 153 -23.92 -37.45 -47.56
#